data_AF-A0A353WWZ8-F1
#
_entry.id   AF-A0A353WWZ8-F1
#
_cell.length_a   1.000
_cell.length_b   1.000
_cell.length_c   1.000
_cell.angle_alpha   90.00
_cell.angle_beta   90.00
_cell.angle_gamma   90.00
#
_symmetry.space_group_name_H-M   'P 1'
#
loop_
_entity.id
_entity.type
_entity.pdbx_description
1 polymer ?
#
loop_
_entity_poly.entity_id
_entity_poly.type
_entity_poly.pdbx_seq_one_letter_code
_entity_poly.pdbx_strand_id
1 'polypeptide(L)'
;MWVKSSWSDIITVKQLNQLTSDIKEVQAIPDNFKKTLTQVYPDIFDKGLNGHALDQLLTDKDYQPCPCRQVAMMLRIDYTKAKRIVRNFYPASLTWAVEERVSQEQCMAYYLENFDFTHGVLGIHHASDYYFNNQLENLSIEQQLELILKLKNPYLYDKKKRPELYNKKLTELKEKQLATTTAIPHAH
;
A
#
# COMPACT_ATOMS: atom_id res chain seq x y z
N MET A 1 5.66 23.34 -12.97
CA MET A 1 6.83 22.51 -12.58
C MET A 1 6.86 21.30 -13.50
N TRP A 2 7.74 21.26 -14.51
CA TRP A 2 7.77 20.24 -15.60
C TRP A 2 7.70 18.78 -15.09
N VAL A 3 8.29 18.52 -13.93
CA VAL A 3 8.28 17.20 -13.28
C VAL A 3 6.85 16.70 -13.05
N LYS A 4 5.91 17.56 -12.65
CA LYS A 4 4.52 17.14 -12.38
C LYS A 4 3.81 16.60 -13.62
N SER A 5 4.10 17.14 -14.79
CA SER A 5 3.49 16.73 -16.06
C SER A 5 4.32 15.69 -16.83
N SER A 6 5.50 15.29 -16.33
CA SER A 6 6.41 14.40 -17.06
C SER A 6 5.86 12.98 -17.30
N TRP A 7 4.80 12.57 -16.59
CA TRP A 7 4.10 11.31 -16.83
C TRP A 7 3.53 11.21 -18.25
N SER A 8 3.14 12.34 -18.86
CA SER A 8 2.56 12.36 -20.21
C SER A 8 3.56 12.04 -21.32
N ASP A 9 4.86 12.06 -21.00
CA ASP A 9 5.93 11.66 -21.92
C ASP A 9 6.06 10.12 -22.01
N ILE A 10 5.38 9.38 -21.12
CA ILE A 10 5.50 7.93 -20.96
C ILE A 10 4.15 7.23 -21.17
N ILE A 11 3.07 7.75 -20.59
CA ILE A 11 1.72 7.21 -20.79
C ILE A 11 0.77 8.26 -21.36
N THR A 12 -0.25 7.79 -22.07
CA THR A 12 -1.31 8.62 -22.61
C THR A 12 -2.37 8.95 -21.56
N VAL A 13 -3.13 10.02 -21.79
CA VAL A 13 -4.32 10.36 -20.98
C VAL A 13 -5.33 9.21 -20.97
N LYS A 14 -5.48 8.48 -22.09
CA LYS A 14 -6.35 7.31 -22.17
C LYS A 14 -5.90 6.19 -21.21
N GLN A 15 -4.60 5.90 -21.15
CA GLN A 15 -4.06 4.91 -20.21
C GLN A 15 -4.20 5.35 -18.76
N LEU A 16 -3.98 6.63 -18.46
CA LEU A 16 -4.21 7.17 -17.12
C LEU A 16 -5.69 7.05 -16.72
N ASN A 17 -6.61 7.40 -17.62
CA ASN A 17 -8.04 7.30 -17.35
C ASN A 17 -8.47 5.84 -17.14
N GLN A 18 -7.94 4.90 -17.95
CA GLN A 18 -8.20 3.47 -17.76
C GLN A 18 -7.72 3.01 -16.39
N LEU A 19 -6.47 3.31 -16.03
CA LEU A 19 -5.92 3.00 -14.71
C LEU A 19 -6.82 3.52 -13.58
N THR A 20 -7.28 4.78 -13.69
CA THR A 20 -8.16 5.35 -12.66
C THR A 20 -9.56 4.75 -12.63
N SER A 21 -10.03 4.20 -13.75
CA SER A 21 -11.27 3.40 -13.78
C SER A 21 -11.04 2.08 -13.05
N ASP A 22 -9.98 1.36 -13.41
CA ASP A 22 -9.63 0.07 -12.80
C ASP A 22 -9.46 0.20 -11.28
N ILE A 23 -8.83 1.29 -10.80
CA ILE A 23 -8.69 1.59 -9.38
C ILE A 23 -10.06 1.78 -8.69
N LYS A 24 -11.03 2.40 -9.36
CA LYS A 24 -12.35 2.68 -8.79
C LYS A 24 -13.28 1.47 -8.81
N GLU A 25 -13.01 0.50 -9.68
CA GLU A 25 -13.82 -0.72 -9.83
C GLU A 25 -13.49 -1.79 -8.78
N VAL A 26 -12.30 -1.75 -8.18
CA VAL A 26 -11.90 -2.71 -7.14
C VAL A 26 -12.74 -2.54 -5.87
N GLN A 27 -13.10 -3.67 -5.26
CA GLN A 27 -13.80 -3.71 -3.98
C GLN A 27 -13.03 -2.94 -2.89
N ALA A 28 -13.73 -2.08 -2.16
CA ALA A 28 -13.14 -1.34 -1.05
C ALA A 28 -12.65 -2.27 0.06
N ILE A 29 -11.55 -1.88 0.70
CA ILE A 29 -11.01 -2.61 1.85
C ILE A 29 -12.02 -2.57 3.00
N PRO A 30 -12.34 -3.71 3.65
CA PRO A 30 -13.19 -3.76 4.83
C PRO A 30 -12.71 -2.84 5.96
N ASP A 31 -13.66 -2.24 6.70
CA ASP A 31 -13.36 -1.25 7.75
C ASP A 31 -12.50 -1.79 8.89
N ASN A 32 -12.67 -3.07 9.25
CA ASN A 32 -11.83 -3.74 10.25
C ASN A 32 -10.36 -3.79 9.80
N PHE A 33 -10.09 -4.15 8.54
CA PHE A 33 -8.74 -4.21 7.99
C PHE A 33 -8.14 -2.82 7.81
N LYS A 34 -8.93 -1.83 7.34
CA LYS A 34 -8.50 -0.42 7.29
C LYS A 34 -8.08 0.09 8.66
N LYS A 35 -8.87 -0.20 9.69
CA LYS A 35 -8.54 0.18 11.07
C LYS A 35 -7.20 -0.40 11.52
N THR A 36 -6.95 -1.69 11.29
CA THR A 36 -5.67 -2.31 11.65
C THR A 36 -4.50 -1.75 10.85
N LEU A 37 -4.70 -1.46 9.55
CA LEU A 37 -3.69 -0.75 8.74
C LEU A 37 -3.34 0.61 9.34
N THR A 38 -4.33 1.44 9.69
CA THR A 38 -4.08 2.76 10.28
C THR A 38 -3.42 2.68 11.66
N GLN A 39 -3.73 1.63 12.45
CA GLN A 39 -3.08 1.42 13.75
C GLN A 39 -1.59 1.09 13.60
N VAL A 40 -1.22 0.30 12.59
CA VAL A 40 0.17 -0.06 12.28
C VAL A 40 0.90 1.07 11.56
N TYR A 41 0.20 1.75 10.65
CA TYR A 41 0.69 2.82 9.79
C TYR A 41 -0.22 4.05 9.91
N PRO A 42 0.01 4.91 10.94
CA PRO A 42 -0.76 6.15 11.11
C PRO A 42 -0.64 7.06 9.88
N ASP A 43 -1.72 7.74 9.51
CA ASP A 43 -1.80 8.68 8.39
C ASP A 43 -1.68 8.07 6.97
N ILE A 44 -1.68 6.73 6.83
CA ILE A 44 -1.49 6.04 5.53
C ILE A 44 -2.50 6.43 4.44
N PHE A 45 -3.70 6.84 4.84
CA PHE A 45 -4.75 7.29 3.92
C PHE A 45 -4.90 8.81 3.88
N ASP A 46 -4.38 9.52 4.88
CA ASP A 46 -4.58 10.97 5.06
C ASP A 46 -3.55 11.79 4.28
N LYS A 47 -2.39 11.20 3.98
CA LYS A 47 -1.29 11.88 3.29
C LYS A 47 -1.12 11.38 1.86
N GLY A 48 -0.96 12.32 0.93
CA GLY A 48 -0.47 12.04 -0.42
C GLY A 48 1.05 11.90 -0.46
N LEU A 49 1.59 11.73 -1.67
CA LEU A 49 3.03 11.53 -1.92
C LEU A 49 3.91 12.57 -1.21
N ASN A 50 3.53 13.84 -1.26
CA ASN A 50 4.32 14.92 -0.67
C ASN A 50 4.32 14.86 0.86
N GLY A 51 3.20 14.49 1.49
CA GLY A 51 3.10 14.35 2.94
C GLY A 51 3.98 13.23 3.46
N HIS A 52 3.93 12.06 2.80
CA HIS A 52 4.81 10.94 3.13
C HIS A 52 6.29 11.25 2.89
N ALA A 53 6.63 11.98 1.82
CA ALA A 53 8.00 12.39 1.57
C ALA A 53 8.52 13.38 2.62
N LEU A 54 7.67 14.29 3.11
CA LEU A 54 8.02 15.22 4.18
C LEU A 54 8.23 14.49 5.51
N ASP A 55 7.33 13.58 5.87
CA ASP A 55 7.48 12.75 7.07
C ASP A 55 8.79 11.96 7.03
N GLN A 56 9.17 11.41 5.87
CA GLN A 56 10.44 10.69 5.73
C GLN A 56 11.67 11.57 5.97
N LEU A 57 11.59 12.86 5.63
CA LEU A 57 12.69 13.81 5.84
C LEU A 57 12.73 14.34 7.27
N LEU A 58 11.58 14.47 7.93
CA LEU A 58 11.44 15.13 9.23
C LEU A 58 11.28 14.16 10.40
N THR A 59 10.99 12.89 10.15
CA THR A 59 10.68 11.90 11.20
C THR A 59 11.45 10.61 10.99
N ASP A 60 11.84 9.97 12.08
CA ASP A 60 12.41 8.62 12.09
C ASP A 60 11.32 7.53 12.00
N LYS A 61 10.09 7.88 11.60
CA LYS A 61 8.99 6.90 11.50
C LYS A 61 9.35 5.84 10.46
N ASP A 62 9.06 4.58 10.81
CA ASP A 62 9.19 3.46 9.86
C ASP A 62 8.46 3.80 8.55
N TYR A 63 9.19 3.70 7.44
CA TYR A 63 8.72 4.09 6.10
C TYR A 63 7.35 3.49 5.78
N GLN A 64 6.38 4.38 5.55
CA GLN A 64 5.06 4.03 5.04
C GLN A 64 5.01 4.32 3.55
N PRO A 65 4.82 3.30 2.70
CA PRO A 65 4.67 3.56 1.28
C PRO A 65 3.32 4.23 1.01
N CYS A 66 3.34 5.43 0.43
CA CYS A 66 2.16 6.07 -0.17
C CYS A 66 1.43 5.06 -1.08
N PRO A 67 0.14 4.74 -0.82
CA PRO A 67 -0.61 3.76 -1.61
C PRO A 67 -0.61 4.04 -3.10
N CYS A 68 -0.90 5.28 -3.52
CA CYS A 68 -0.91 5.62 -4.95
C CYS A 68 0.49 5.53 -5.59
N ARG A 69 1.56 5.68 -4.82
CA ARG A 69 2.92 5.45 -5.31
C ARG A 69 3.19 3.97 -5.56
N GLN A 70 2.67 3.07 -4.72
CA GLN A 70 2.77 1.63 -4.96
C GLN A 70 2.06 1.25 -6.24
N VAL A 71 0.87 1.81 -6.48
CA VAL A 71 0.16 1.66 -7.75
C VAL A 71 1.02 2.16 -8.93
N ALA A 72 1.63 3.35 -8.83
CA ALA A 72 2.49 3.84 -9.90
C ALA A 72 3.73 2.96 -10.16
N MET A 73 4.29 2.32 -9.11
CA MET A 73 5.48 1.48 -9.21
C MET A 73 5.18 0.06 -9.71
N MET A 74 3.97 -0.48 -9.49
CA MET A 74 3.60 -1.82 -9.97
C MET A 74 3.29 -1.87 -11.48
N LEU A 75 3.03 -0.72 -12.11
CA LEU A 75 2.68 -0.69 -13.53
C LEU A 75 3.87 -1.08 -14.40
N ARG A 76 3.63 -2.09 -15.26
CA ARG A 76 4.58 -2.51 -16.30
C ARG A 76 4.55 -1.51 -17.44
N ILE A 77 5.46 -0.55 -17.38
CA ILE A 77 5.53 0.52 -18.35
C ILE A 77 6.81 0.40 -19.15
N ASP A 78 6.67 0.60 -20.46
CA ASP A 78 7.80 0.62 -21.37
C ASP A 78 8.49 1.99 -21.33
N TYR A 79 9.68 2.03 -20.73
CA TYR A 79 10.50 3.23 -20.63
C TYR A 79 11.49 3.38 -21.79
N THR A 80 11.53 2.46 -22.76
CA THR A 80 12.58 2.38 -23.79
C THR A 80 12.81 3.71 -24.50
N LYS A 81 11.74 4.43 -24.86
CA LYS A 81 11.80 5.72 -25.57
C LYS A 81 11.93 6.95 -24.67
N ALA A 82 11.78 6.80 -23.36
CA ALA A 82 11.81 7.92 -22.42
C ALA A 82 13.25 8.37 -22.10
N LYS A 83 13.46 9.69 -21.95
CA LYS A 83 14.74 10.25 -21.48
C LYS A 83 15.02 9.81 -20.04
N ARG A 84 16.30 9.62 -19.67
CA ARG A 84 16.71 9.17 -18.32
C ARG A 84 16.12 10.03 -17.19
N ILE A 85 16.10 11.35 -17.37
CA ILE A 85 15.52 12.26 -16.37
C ILE A 85 14.02 12.02 -16.16
N VAL A 86 13.27 11.77 -17.23
CA VAL A 86 11.84 11.45 -17.17
C VAL A 86 11.64 10.12 -16.43
N ARG A 87 12.43 9.08 -16.74
CA ARG A 87 12.35 7.77 -16.07
C ARG A 87 12.49 7.87 -14.56
N ASN A 88 13.42 8.70 -14.08
CA ASN A 88 13.67 8.86 -12.64
C ASN A 88 12.51 9.52 -11.89
N PHE A 89 11.85 10.50 -12.53
CA PHE A 89 10.76 11.24 -11.91
C PHE A 89 9.38 10.69 -12.20
N TYR A 90 9.27 9.81 -13.19
CA TYR A 90 8.00 9.25 -13.64
C TYR A 90 7.14 8.67 -12.50
N PRO A 91 7.68 7.84 -11.57
CA PRO A 91 6.85 7.31 -10.49
C PRO A 91 6.20 8.41 -9.66
N ALA A 92 6.93 9.48 -9.32
CA ALA A 92 6.39 10.60 -8.56
C ALA A 92 5.37 11.40 -9.41
N SER A 93 5.69 11.67 -10.66
CA SER A 93 4.82 12.39 -11.59
C SER A 93 3.49 11.68 -11.82
N LEU A 94 3.53 10.37 -12.05
CA LEU A 94 2.34 9.55 -12.23
C LEU A 94 1.53 9.49 -10.92
N THR A 95 2.19 9.33 -9.78
CA THR A 95 1.50 9.30 -8.48
C THR A 95 0.67 10.56 -8.29
N TRP A 96 1.23 11.75 -8.53
CA TRP A 96 0.45 13.00 -8.44
C TRP A 96 -0.74 13.02 -9.40
N ALA A 97 -0.57 12.54 -10.64
CA ALA A 97 -1.67 12.47 -11.61
C ALA A 97 -2.79 11.51 -11.19
N VAL A 98 -2.43 10.41 -10.52
CA VAL A 98 -3.39 9.44 -9.95
C VAL A 98 -4.09 10.07 -8.74
N GLU A 99 -3.36 10.70 -7.81
CA GLU A 99 -3.91 11.35 -6.61
C GLU A 99 -4.91 12.47 -6.91
N GLU A 100 -4.81 13.12 -8.08
CA GLU A 100 -5.83 14.09 -8.54
C GLU A 100 -7.19 13.45 -8.87
N ARG A 101 -7.27 12.12 -9.01
CA ARG A 101 -8.42 11.41 -9.58
C ARG A 101 -9.03 10.34 -8.67
N VAL A 102 -8.24 9.82 -7.72
CA VAL A 102 -8.60 8.74 -6.78
C VAL A 102 -8.03 9.00 -5.39
N SER A 103 -8.64 8.42 -4.36
CA SER A 103 -8.17 8.52 -2.98
C SER A 103 -7.05 7.52 -2.68
N GLN A 104 -6.31 7.75 -1.59
CA GLN A 104 -5.32 6.77 -1.09
C GLN A 104 -5.96 5.44 -0.72
N GLU A 105 -7.20 5.46 -0.20
CA GLU A 105 -7.95 4.23 0.10
C GLU A 105 -8.21 3.40 -1.17
N GLN A 106 -8.63 4.06 -2.25
CA GLN A 106 -8.85 3.39 -3.54
C GLN A 106 -7.54 2.84 -4.12
N CYS A 107 -6.46 3.63 -4.07
CA CYS A 107 -5.14 3.17 -4.46
C CYS A 107 -4.68 1.96 -3.63
N MET A 108 -4.92 1.96 -2.32
CA MET A 108 -4.57 0.83 -1.47
C MET A 108 -5.40 -0.41 -1.81
N ALA A 109 -6.71 -0.26 -2.03
CA ALA A 109 -7.59 -1.36 -2.41
C ALA A 109 -7.09 -2.02 -3.70
N TYR A 110 -6.82 -1.21 -4.72
CA TYR A 110 -6.27 -1.67 -5.99
C TYR A 110 -4.90 -2.33 -5.83
N TYR A 111 -4.00 -1.73 -5.03
CA TYR A 111 -2.67 -2.28 -4.77
C TYR A 111 -2.76 -3.65 -4.09
N LEU A 112 -3.57 -3.79 -3.04
CA LEU A 112 -3.75 -5.04 -2.31
C LEU A 112 -4.39 -6.13 -3.16
N GLU A 113 -5.34 -5.77 -4.03
CA GLU A 113 -6.00 -6.73 -4.93
C GLU A 113 -5.06 -7.23 -6.04
N ASN A 114 -4.04 -6.45 -6.40
CA ASN A 114 -3.06 -6.83 -7.41
C ASN A 114 -1.71 -7.27 -6.83
N PHE A 115 -1.60 -7.36 -5.50
CA PHE A 115 -0.38 -7.78 -4.84
C PHE A 115 -0.27 -9.30 -4.79
N ASP A 116 0.93 -9.83 -5.03
CA ASP A 116 1.23 -11.26 -4.87
C ASP A 116 1.69 -11.54 -3.43
N PHE A 117 0.82 -12.16 -2.64
CA PHE A 117 1.11 -12.59 -1.26
C PHE A 117 1.97 -13.89 -1.23
N THR A 118 2.49 -14.30 -2.38
CA THR A 118 3.36 -15.44 -2.73
C THR A 118 2.70 -16.81 -2.65
N HIS A 119 3.34 -17.82 -3.27
CA HIS A 119 2.74 -19.05 -3.80
C HIS A 119 1.73 -18.81 -4.94
N GLY A 120 1.83 -17.68 -5.65
CA GLY A 120 0.90 -17.33 -6.74
C GLY A 120 -0.45 -16.83 -6.26
N VAL A 121 -0.57 -16.50 -4.97
CA VAL A 121 -1.81 -15.98 -4.38
C VAL A 121 -1.89 -14.49 -4.65
N LEU A 122 -2.55 -14.15 -5.76
CA LEU A 122 -2.80 -12.77 -6.18
C LEU A 122 -4.07 -12.23 -5.52
N GLY A 123 -3.95 -11.10 -4.85
CA GLY A 123 -5.06 -10.36 -4.26
C GLY A 123 -5.31 -10.69 -2.79
N ILE A 124 -5.70 -9.67 -2.03
CA ILE A 124 -5.86 -9.79 -0.57
C ILE A 124 -7.06 -10.65 -0.17
N HIS A 125 -8.15 -10.63 -0.94
CA HIS A 125 -9.31 -11.47 -0.67
C HIS A 125 -8.96 -12.95 -0.86
N HIS A 126 -8.26 -13.28 -1.95
CA HIS A 126 -7.74 -14.64 -2.17
C HIS A 126 -6.68 -15.02 -1.13
N ALA A 127 -5.83 -14.10 -0.68
CA ALA A 127 -4.87 -14.36 0.38
C ALA A 127 -5.54 -14.68 1.72
N SER A 128 -6.63 -13.97 2.06
CA SER A 128 -7.43 -14.25 3.25
C SER A 128 -7.97 -15.68 3.24
N ASP A 129 -8.57 -16.09 2.12
CA ASP A 129 -9.10 -17.44 1.94
C ASP A 129 -7.99 -18.51 1.94
N TYR A 130 -6.93 -18.31 1.16
CA TYR A 130 -5.84 -19.28 1.05
C TYR A 130 -5.11 -19.53 2.37
N TYR A 131 -4.83 -18.49 3.16
CA TYR A 131 -4.05 -18.62 4.39
C TYR A 131 -4.90 -18.96 5.62
N PHE A 132 -6.18 -18.57 5.64
CA PHE A 132 -7.01 -18.67 6.84
C PHE A 132 -8.37 -19.32 6.62
N ASN A 133 -8.72 -19.66 5.38
CA ASN A 133 -10.03 -20.20 4.98
C ASN A 133 -11.17 -19.32 5.52
N ASN A 134 -11.02 -18.01 5.33
CA ASN A 134 -11.92 -17.00 5.89
C ASN A 134 -11.99 -15.75 5.01
N GLN A 135 -13.09 -15.01 5.09
CA GLN A 135 -13.26 -13.74 4.38
C GLN A 135 -12.46 -12.62 5.05
N LEU A 136 -12.03 -11.62 4.26
CA LEU A 136 -11.16 -10.54 4.73
C LEU A 136 -11.80 -9.74 5.88
N GLU A 137 -13.10 -9.48 5.78
CA GLU A 137 -13.93 -8.82 6.79
C GLU A 137 -14.06 -9.61 8.10
N ASN A 138 -13.78 -10.91 8.09
CA ASN A 138 -13.94 -11.81 9.23
C ASN A 138 -12.60 -12.21 9.87
N LEU A 139 -11.47 -11.68 9.38
CA LEU A 139 -10.16 -11.98 9.94
C LEU A 139 -9.99 -11.40 11.36
N SER A 140 -9.37 -12.18 12.23
CA SER A 140 -8.92 -11.70 13.54
C SER A 140 -7.80 -10.66 13.37
N ILE A 141 -7.60 -9.78 14.36
CA ILE A 141 -6.51 -8.78 14.30
C ILE A 141 -5.15 -9.46 14.04
N GLU A 142 -4.90 -10.62 14.65
CA GLU A 142 -3.66 -11.36 14.42
C GLU A 142 -3.52 -11.79 12.96
N GLN A 143 -4.55 -12.36 12.34
CA GLN A 143 -4.55 -12.76 10.93
C GLN A 143 -4.36 -11.55 10.00
N GLN A 144 -4.96 -10.41 10.33
CA GLN A 144 -4.75 -9.17 9.58
C GLN A 144 -3.30 -8.70 9.67
N LEU A 145 -2.69 -8.74 10.86
CA LEU A 145 -1.27 -8.40 11.04
C LEU A 145 -0.35 -9.37 10.29
N GLU A 146 -0.70 -10.65 10.19
CA GLU A 146 0.06 -11.60 9.36
C GLU A 146 0.03 -11.21 7.87
N LEU A 147 -1.12 -10.78 7.32
CA LEU A 147 -1.22 -10.28 5.94
C LEU A 147 -0.45 -8.98 5.74
N ILE A 148 -0.54 -8.04 6.68
CA ILE A 148 0.22 -6.77 6.63
C ILE A 148 1.72 -7.05 6.67
N LEU A 149 2.17 -8.01 7.47
CA LEU A 149 3.57 -8.41 7.51
C LEU A 149 4.03 -8.99 6.15
N LYS A 150 3.21 -9.84 5.53
CA LYS A 150 3.48 -10.36 4.18
C LYS A 150 3.54 -9.24 3.15
N LEU A 151 2.66 -8.24 3.22
CA LEU A 151 2.67 -7.08 2.33
C LEU A 151 3.99 -6.32 2.37
N LYS A 152 4.61 -6.21 3.55
CA LYS A 152 5.90 -5.53 3.72
C LYS A 152 7.01 -6.24 2.92
N ASN A 153 7.09 -7.56 3.01
CA ASN A 153 7.96 -8.38 2.19
C ASN A 153 7.61 -9.88 2.35
N PRO A 154 6.92 -10.50 1.38
CA PRO A 154 6.37 -11.83 1.56
C PRO A 154 7.45 -12.93 1.56
N TYR A 155 8.59 -12.69 0.89
CA TYR A 155 9.74 -13.60 0.88
C TYR A 155 10.56 -13.54 2.18
N LEU A 156 10.76 -12.33 2.72
CA LEU A 156 11.53 -12.11 3.94
C LEU A 156 10.76 -12.55 5.18
N TYR A 157 9.44 -12.35 5.18
CA TYR A 157 8.56 -12.68 6.30
C TYR A 157 7.73 -13.94 6.00
N ASP A 158 8.41 -14.97 5.54
CA ASP A 158 7.85 -16.31 5.38
C ASP A 158 7.99 -17.10 6.69
N LYS A 159 6.86 -17.42 7.33
CA LYS A 159 6.79 -18.18 8.60
C LYS A 159 7.45 -19.56 8.53
N LYS A 160 7.42 -20.22 7.37
CA LYS A 160 8.04 -21.55 7.18
C LYS A 160 9.54 -21.45 6.98
N LYS A 161 10.01 -20.46 6.21
CA LYS A 161 11.44 -20.29 5.89
C LYS A 161 12.22 -19.55 6.97
N ARG A 162 11.59 -18.59 7.67
CA ARG A 162 12.24 -17.67 8.62
C ARG A 162 11.37 -17.42 9.86
N PRO A 163 11.04 -18.46 10.65
CA PRO A 163 10.09 -18.36 11.76
C PRO A 163 10.51 -17.34 12.83
N GLU A 164 11.79 -17.27 13.19
CA GLU A 164 12.28 -16.33 14.21
C GLU A 164 12.09 -14.87 13.79
N LEU A 165 12.50 -14.53 12.56
CA LEU A 165 12.34 -13.18 12.02
C LEU A 165 10.87 -12.80 11.86
N TYR A 166 10.06 -13.75 11.38
CA TYR A 166 8.62 -13.60 11.24
C TYR A 166 7.97 -13.28 12.59
N ASN A 167 8.22 -14.12 13.62
CA ASN A 167 7.65 -13.94 14.95
C ASN A 167 8.09 -12.62 15.58
N LYS A 168 9.39 -12.27 15.47
CA LYS A 168 9.89 -10.98 15.95
C LYS A 168 9.14 -9.81 15.33
N LYS A 169 8.98 -9.80 14.00
CA LYS A 169 8.28 -8.70 13.32
C LYS A 169 6.78 -8.69 13.59
N LEU A 170 6.14 -9.84 13.74
CA LEU A 170 4.74 -9.91 14.12
C LEU A 170 4.51 -9.32 15.52
N THR A 171 5.40 -9.59 16.48
CA THR A 171 5.36 -8.98 17.81
C THR A 171 5.51 -7.46 17.73
N GLU A 172 6.48 -6.95 16.97
CA GLU A 172 6.65 -5.50 16.77
C GLU A 172 5.39 -4.85 16.17
N LEU A 173 4.69 -5.51 15.24
CA LEU A 173 3.43 -5.01 14.68
C LEU A 173 2.30 -5.01 15.71
N LYS A 174 2.20 -6.05 16.54
CA LYS A 174 1.23 -6.14 17.64
C LYS A 174 1.45 -4.99 18.64
N GLU A 175 2.69 -4.73 19.02
CA GLU A 175 3.04 -3.63 19.93
C GLU A 175 2.61 -2.26 19.38
N LYS A 176 2.87 -2.00 18.09
CA LYS A 176 2.40 -0.76 17.42
C LYS A 176 0.89 -0.64 17.41
N GLN A 177 0.20 -1.73 17.07
CA GLN A 177 -1.26 -1.79 17.02
C GLN A 177 -1.89 -1.50 18.39
N LEU A 178 -1.29 -2.02 19.46
CA LEU A 178 -1.74 -1.81 20.84
C LEU A 178 -1.46 -0.38 21.31
N ALA A 179 -0.27 0.17 21.05
CA ALA A 179 0.12 1.51 21.45
C ALA A 179 -0.81 2.59 20.89
N THR A 180 -1.24 2.45 19.63
CA THR A 180 -2.19 3.38 19.00
C THR A 180 -3.61 3.25 19.57
N THR A 181 -3.99 2.07 20.08
CA THR A 181 -5.31 1.86 20.72
C THR A 181 -5.38 2.56 22.09
N THR A 182 -4.28 2.63 22.83
CA THR A 182 -4.21 3.31 24.14
C THR A 182 -4.07 4.83 24.06
N ALA A 183 -3.76 5.39 22.88
CA ALA A 183 -3.49 6.81 22.68
C ALA A 183 -4.72 7.67 22.36
N ILE A 184 -5.93 7.10 22.36
CA ILE A 184 -7.18 7.87 22.25
C ILE A 184 -7.64 8.18 23.68
N PRO A 185 -7.48 9.41 24.21
CA PRO A 185 -8.19 9.77 25.41
C PRO A 185 -9.68 9.80 25.04
N HIS A 186 -10.49 9.11 25.84
CA HIS A 186 -11.94 9.30 25.82
C HIS A 186 -12.22 10.81 25.91
N ALA A 187 -12.67 11.41 24.80
CA ALA A 187 -13.24 12.74 24.83
C ALA A 187 -14.58 12.62 25.57
N HIS A 188 -14.59 13.09 26.82
CA HIS A 188 -15.79 13.39 27.59
C HIS A 188 -16.30 14.78 27.20
#